data_AF-A0A7H4MWS8-F1
#
_entry.id   AF-A0A7H4MWS8-F1
#
_cell.length_a   1.000
_cell.length_b   1.000
_cell.length_c   1.000
_cell.angle_alpha   90.00
_cell.angle_beta   90.00
_cell.angle_gamma   90.00
#
_symmetry.space_group_name_H-M   'P 1'
#
loop_
_entity.id
_entity.type
_entity.pdbx_description
1 polymer ?
#
loop_
_entity_poly.entity_id
_entity_poly.type
_entity_poly.pdbx_seq_one_letter_code
_entity_poly.pdbx_strand_id
1 'polypeptide(L)'
;MKSMSERLAFPMYAVNDEDTQALWRAVRQLLAARGVVEEDMLSYQVPEDLLTHWRHPALLLSQTCGYPLMTRLPAVQTVGCFHYSAPGCEGRNYRSLLAVREADGGQTLADFRGRRVVCNSPDSQSGYNVLLKMVAPLLRDGRFFSAVAFSGSHRQSLRELQQGTADIAAIDCVTWALLQRHQPERWRGWR
;
A
#
# COMPACT_ATOMS: atom_id res chain seq x y z
N MET A 1 1.48 27.04 17.86
CA MET A 1 0.63 26.93 16.65
C MET A 1 0.91 25.58 16.02
N LYS A 2 0.03 24.58 16.20
CA LYS A 2 0.17 23.30 15.49
C LYS A 2 -0.06 23.56 14.01
N SER A 3 0.82 23.03 13.16
CA SER A 3 0.78 23.22 11.71
C SER A 3 -0.62 22.91 11.16
N MET A 4 -1.17 23.82 10.35
CA MET A 4 -2.46 23.61 9.69
C MET A 4 -2.39 22.56 8.56
N SER A 5 -1.20 22.01 8.28
CA SER A 5 -0.97 21.01 7.24
C SER A 5 -1.58 19.63 7.51
N GLU A 6 -2.03 19.35 8.75
CA GLU A 6 -2.39 17.99 9.17
C GLU A 6 -3.84 17.57 8.88
N ARG A 7 -4.53 18.23 7.94
CA ARG A 7 -5.97 17.97 7.68
C ARG A 7 -6.23 17.05 6.49
N LEU A 8 -5.35 17.05 5.48
CA LEU A 8 -5.58 16.37 4.21
C LEU A 8 -4.34 15.58 3.79
N ALA A 9 -4.40 14.25 3.67
CA ALA A 9 -3.30 13.50 3.04
C ALA A 9 -3.73 12.25 2.26
N PHE A 10 -3.24 12.15 1.02
CA PHE A 10 -3.38 11.01 0.11
C PHE A 10 -2.12 11.00 -0.78
N PRO A 11 -1.60 9.84 -1.24
CA PRO A 11 -2.22 8.54 -1.36
C PRO A 11 -1.47 7.46 -0.57
N MET A 12 -2.20 6.40 -0.24
CA MET A 12 -1.61 5.18 0.29
C MET A 12 -0.62 4.52 -0.69
N TYR A 13 -0.85 4.71 -2.00
CA TYR A 13 -0.01 4.19 -3.08
C TYR A 13 0.73 5.32 -3.80
N ALA A 14 1.63 6.02 -3.08
CA ALA A 14 2.39 7.19 -3.57
C ALA A 14 3.56 6.79 -4.49
N VAL A 15 3.26 6.23 -5.67
CA VAL A 15 4.31 5.76 -6.59
C VAL A 15 4.89 6.87 -7.46
N ASN A 16 4.03 7.76 -7.96
CA ASN A 16 4.38 8.93 -8.73
C ASN A 16 3.92 10.18 -7.97
N ASP A 17 4.86 11.05 -7.61
CA ASP A 17 4.60 12.22 -6.77
C ASP A 17 3.83 13.31 -7.53
N GLU A 18 4.06 13.46 -8.83
CA GLU A 18 3.36 14.45 -9.66
C GLU A 18 1.86 14.16 -9.77
N ASP A 19 1.50 12.91 -10.11
CA ASP A 19 0.11 12.44 -10.17
C ASP A 19 -0.58 12.57 -8.82
N THR A 20 0.16 12.26 -7.75
CA THR A 20 -0.29 12.40 -6.38
C THR A 20 -0.62 13.86 -6.05
N GLN A 21 0.31 14.78 -6.33
CA GLN A 21 0.12 16.21 -6.10
C GLN A 21 -1.01 16.77 -6.98
N ALA A 22 -1.17 16.26 -8.20
CA ALA A 22 -2.28 16.63 -9.08
C ALA A 22 -3.64 16.25 -8.47
N LEU A 23 -3.78 15.01 -7.98
CA LEU A 23 -4.98 14.55 -7.27
C LEU A 23 -5.24 15.41 -6.03
N TRP A 24 -4.21 15.63 -5.21
CA TRP A 24 -4.33 16.41 -3.99
C TRP A 24 -4.79 17.85 -4.27
N ARG A 25 -4.20 18.51 -5.28
CA ARG A 25 -4.60 19.87 -5.70
C ARG A 25 -6.04 19.92 -6.20
N ALA A 26 -6.46 18.95 -7.02
CA ALA A 26 -7.83 18.87 -7.52
C ALA A 26 -8.84 18.71 -6.38
N VAL A 27 -8.56 17.82 -5.42
CA VAL A 27 -9.42 17.64 -4.23
C VAL A 27 -9.45 18.90 -3.37
N ARG A 28 -8.30 19.55 -3.14
CA ARG A 28 -8.23 20.82 -2.41
C ARG A 28 -9.13 21.88 -3.03
N GLN A 29 -9.02 22.08 -4.35
CA GLN A 29 -9.83 23.07 -5.08
C GLN A 29 -11.34 22.77 -4.96
N LEU A 30 -11.73 21.50 -5.05
CA LEU A 30 -13.13 21.09 -4.93
C LEU A 30 -13.70 21.28 -3.51
N LEU A 31 -12.86 21.12 -2.48
CA LEU A 31 -13.22 21.39 -1.09
C LEU A 31 -13.36 22.90 -0.84
N ALA A 32 -12.45 23.70 -1.38
CA ALA A 32 -12.49 25.16 -1.27
C ALA A 32 -13.72 25.76 -1.98
N ALA A 33 -14.01 25.30 -3.20
CA ALA A 33 -15.21 25.71 -3.94
C ALA A 33 -16.54 25.37 -3.22
N ARG A 34 -16.50 24.45 -2.25
CA ARG A 34 -17.66 24.08 -1.41
C ARG A 34 -17.65 24.75 -0.03
N GLY A 35 -16.69 25.62 0.26
CA GLY A 35 -16.55 26.28 1.55
C GLY A 35 -16.17 25.35 2.71
N VAL A 36 -15.60 24.17 2.41
CA VAL A 36 -15.17 23.22 3.45
C VAL A 36 -13.85 23.66 4.09
N VAL A 37 -12.98 24.29 3.29
CA VAL A 37 -11.67 24.80 3.69
C VAL A 37 -11.37 26.08 2.93
N GLU A 38 -10.55 26.96 3.50
CA GLU A 38 -9.90 28.02 2.75
C GLU A 38 -8.69 27.46 1.98
N GLU A 39 -8.48 27.88 0.73
CA GLU A 39 -7.48 27.26 -0.14
C GLU A 39 -6.04 27.42 0.38
N ASP A 40 -5.74 28.57 0.98
CA ASP A 40 -4.40 28.93 1.48
C ASP A 40 -4.03 28.22 2.81
N MET A 41 -4.97 27.47 3.40
CA MET A 41 -4.78 26.82 4.70
C MET A 41 -4.24 25.39 4.58
N LEU A 42 -4.11 24.86 3.37
CA LEU A 42 -3.67 23.49 3.12
C LEU A 42 -2.37 23.45 2.31
N SER A 43 -1.41 22.68 2.81
CA SER A 43 -0.17 22.34 2.11
C SER A 43 -0.06 20.83 1.93
N TYR A 44 0.37 20.38 0.75
CA TYR A 44 0.64 18.97 0.51
C TYR A 44 1.84 18.50 1.34
N GLN A 45 1.63 17.51 2.19
CA GLN A 45 2.67 16.83 2.95
C GLN A 45 2.33 15.34 3.05
N VAL A 46 3.31 14.48 2.84
CA VAL A 46 3.18 13.03 3.09
C VAL A 46 3.47 12.81 4.58
N PRO A 47 2.53 12.24 5.36
CA PRO A 47 2.76 11.98 6.77
C PRO A 47 3.86 10.93 6.97
N GLU A 48 4.78 11.20 7.89
CA GLU A 48 5.80 10.22 8.30
C GLU A 48 5.17 9.06 9.09
N ASP A 49 4.20 9.38 9.96
CA ASP A 49 3.39 8.41 10.70
C ASP A 49 1.93 8.50 10.24
N LEU A 50 1.54 7.55 9.38
CA LEU A 50 0.18 7.45 8.85
C LEU A 50 -0.86 7.20 9.93
N LEU A 51 -0.55 6.42 10.97
CA LEU A 51 -1.53 6.09 12.00
C LEU A 51 -1.82 7.29 12.89
N THR A 52 -0.79 8.04 13.25
CA THR A 52 -0.95 9.32 13.97
C THR A 52 -1.74 10.32 13.12
N HIS A 53 -1.43 10.43 11.82
CA HIS A 53 -2.20 11.26 10.89
C HIS A 53 -3.68 10.87 10.83
N TRP A 54 -3.99 9.58 10.62
CA TRP A 54 -5.37 9.11 10.52
C TRP A 54 -6.17 9.25 11.81
N ARG A 55 -5.51 9.40 12.96
CA ARG A 55 -6.16 9.59 14.27
C ARG A 55 -6.23 11.05 14.69
N HIS A 56 -5.69 11.96 13.88
CA HIS A 56 -5.67 13.37 14.24
C HIS A 56 -7.11 13.90 14.35
N PRO A 57 -7.50 14.58 15.45
CA PRO A 57 -8.89 15.00 15.66
C PRO A 57 -9.38 16.05 14.66
N ALA A 58 -8.46 16.74 13.97
CA ALA A 58 -8.77 17.67 12.89
C ALA A 58 -8.59 17.06 11.49
N LEU A 59 -8.51 15.72 11.37
CA LEU A 59 -8.43 15.05 10.09
C LEU A 59 -9.69 15.37 9.27
N LEU A 60 -9.49 15.97 8.10
CA LEU A 60 -10.57 16.26 7.16
C LEU A 60 -10.81 15.08 6.23
N LEU A 61 -9.75 14.60 5.57
CA LEU A 61 -9.86 13.56 4.55
C LEU A 61 -8.49 12.87 4.37
N SER A 62 -8.45 11.53 4.41
CA SER A 62 -7.25 10.72 4.10
C SER A 62 -7.60 9.35 3.52
N GLN A 63 -6.61 8.63 2.97
CA GLN A 63 -6.74 7.26 2.47
C GLN A 63 -5.96 6.30 3.33
N THR A 64 -6.62 5.22 3.69
CA THR A 64 -6.06 4.08 4.42
C THR A 64 -6.42 2.77 3.72
N CYS A 65 -5.72 1.70 4.09
CA CYS A 65 -6.04 0.34 3.72
C CYS A 65 -7.24 -0.11 4.55
N GLY A 66 -7.95 -1.13 4.07
CA GLY A 66 -9.09 -1.71 4.78
C GLY A 66 -8.72 -2.26 6.16
N TYR A 67 -7.51 -2.77 6.37
CA TYR A 67 -7.13 -3.35 7.65
C TYR A 67 -6.95 -2.32 8.78
N PRO A 68 -6.16 -1.23 8.63
CA PRO A 68 -6.12 -0.18 9.64
C PRO A 68 -7.49 0.50 9.84
N LEU A 69 -8.28 0.66 8.77
CA LEU A 69 -9.65 1.18 8.87
C LEU A 69 -10.50 0.34 9.84
N MET A 70 -10.49 -0.98 9.69
CA MET A 70 -11.34 -1.86 10.49
C MET A 70 -10.81 -2.14 11.90
N THR A 71 -9.50 -2.00 12.12
CA THR A 71 -8.86 -2.46 13.37
C THR A 71 -8.28 -1.33 14.22
N ARG A 72 -7.98 -0.16 13.65
CA ARG A 72 -7.24 0.92 14.33
C ARG A 72 -7.92 2.27 14.29
N LEU A 73 -8.94 2.47 13.46
CA LEU A 73 -9.56 3.76 13.19
C LEU A 73 -11.07 3.77 13.50
N PRO A 74 -11.48 3.55 14.76
CA PRO A 74 -12.91 3.52 15.11
C PRO A 74 -13.59 4.90 15.04
N ALA A 75 -12.80 5.98 15.04
CA ALA A 75 -13.28 7.36 15.10
C ALA A 75 -13.38 8.05 13.73
N VAL A 76 -13.06 7.35 12.63
CA VAL A 76 -13.15 7.91 11.27
C VAL A 76 -14.41 7.43 10.57
N GLN A 77 -14.91 8.23 9.64
CA GLN A 77 -16.02 7.86 8.77
C GLN A 77 -15.52 7.55 7.37
N THR A 78 -15.91 6.40 6.82
CA THR A 78 -15.69 6.08 5.41
C THR A 78 -16.59 6.95 4.54
N VAL A 79 -16.01 7.82 3.74
CA VAL A 79 -16.74 8.68 2.78
C VAL A 79 -16.72 8.16 1.35
N GLY A 80 -15.85 7.20 1.05
CA GLY A 80 -15.72 6.62 -0.29
C GLY A 80 -14.60 5.59 -0.38
N CYS A 81 -14.47 4.97 -1.55
CA CYS A 81 -13.40 4.04 -1.89
C CYS A 81 -13.02 4.25 -3.35
N PHE A 82 -11.71 4.27 -3.64
CA PHE A 82 -11.25 4.37 -5.02
C PHE A 82 -11.54 3.07 -5.77
N HIS A 83 -12.08 3.20 -6.98
CA HIS A 83 -12.12 2.13 -7.96
C HIS A 83 -10.91 2.28 -8.89
N TYR A 84 -9.93 1.38 -8.76
CA TYR A 84 -8.76 1.37 -9.60
C TYR A 84 -9.00 0.54 -10.86
N SER A 85 -8.51 1.02 -12.00
CA SER A 85 -8.48 0.27 -13.27
C SER A 85 -7.27 -0.67 -13.39
N ALA A 86 -6.55 -0.90 -12.29
CA ALA A 86 -5.37 -1.77 -12.27
C ALA A 86 -5.75 -3.25 -12.43
N PRO A 87 -4.94 -4.06 -13.14
CA PRO A 87 -5.14 -5.51 -13.18
C PRO A 87 -5.28 -6.11 -11.78
N GLY A 88 -6.30 -6.94 -11.59
CA GLY A 88 -6.63 -7.52 -10.28
C GLY A 88 -7.56 -6.66 -9.41
N CYS A 89 -8.03 -5.51 -9.90
CA CYS A 89 -9.11 -4.76 -9.25
C CYS A 89 -10.48 -5.10 -9.86
N GLU A 90 -11.51 -5.19 -9.01
CA GLU A 90 -12.90 -5.44 -9.40
C GLU A 90 -13.84 -4.66 -8.48
N GLY A 91 -14.52 -3.65 -9.01
CA GLY A 91 -15.27 -2.69 -8.19
C GLY A 91 -14.40 -2.10 -7.08
N ARG A 92 -14.85 -2.18 -5.83
CA ARG A 92 -14.08 -1.70 -4.66
C ARG A 92 -12.97 -2.66 -4.19
N ASN A 93 -12.88 -3.84 -4.78
CA ASN A 93 -11.94 -4.87 -4.36
C ASN A 93 -10.64 -4.77 -5.16
N TYR A 94 -9.53 -5.13 -4.52
CA TYR A 94 -8.22 -5.28 -5.14
C TYR A 94 -7.56 -6.57 -4.65
N ARG A 95 -6.53 -7.04 -5.35
CA ARG A 95 -5.83 -8.29 -5.02
C ARG A 95 -4.47 -8.04 -4.39
N SER A 96 -4.09 -8.96 -3.51
CA SER A 96 -2.68 -9.18 -3.18
C SER A 96 -2.00 -9.88 -4.36
N LEU A 97 -0.82 -9.43 -4.71
CA LEU A 97 0.09 -10.09 -5.64
C LEU A 97 1.27 -10.67 -4.87
N LEU A 98 1.82 -11.76 -5.40
CA LEU A 98 3.08 -12.33 -4.97
C LEU A 98 4.11 -11.98 -6.03
N ALA A 99 4.99 -11.05 -5.70
CA ALA A 99 6.04 -10.60 -6.58
C ALA A 99 7.26 -11.52 -6.45
N VAL A 100 7.74 -12.01 -7.59
CA VAL A 100 8.89 -12.92 -7.69
C VAL A 100 9.73 -12.55 -8.92
N ARG A 101 10.95 -13.10 -9.00
CA ARG A 101 11.74 -13.00 -10.24
C ARG A 101 11.02 -13.73 -11.36
N GLU A 102 11.16 -13.24 -12.59
CA GLU A 102 10.55 -13.84 -13.78
C GLU A 102 10.95 -15.31 -13.96
N ALA A 103 12.20 -15.66 -13.64
CA ALA A 103 12.69 -17.04 -13.65
C ALA A 103 11.93 -17.98 -12.70
N ASP A 104 11.34 -17.43 -11.63
CA ASP A 104 10.51 -18.16 -10.67
C ASP A 104 9.01 -18.12 -11.03
N GLY A 105 8.65 -17.55 -12.18
CA GLY A 105 7.26 -17.29 -12.59
C GLY A 105 6.36 -18.52 -12.78
N GLY A 106 6.93 -19.69 -13.03
CA GLY A 106 6.17 -20.94 -13.17
C GLY A 106 5.78 -21.58 -11.85
N GLN A 107 6.29 -21.06 -10.72
CA GLN A 107 6.10 -21.65 -9.41
C GLN A 107 4.74 -21.29 -8.79
N THR A 108 4.22 -22.21 -7.99
CA THR A 108 3.08 -21.98 -7.11
C THR A 108 3.53 -21.47 -5.75
N LEU A 109 2.62 -20.91 -4.94
CA LEU A 109 2.98 -20.50 -3.57
C LEU A 109 3.64 -21.63 -2.78
N ALA A 110 3.17 -22.87 -2.93
CA ALA A 110 3.71 -24.03 -2.21
C ALA A 110 5.20 -24.30 -2.50
N ASP A 111 5.69 -23.93 -3.69
CA ASP A 111 7.09 -24.10 -4.11
C ASP A 111 8.04 -23.12 -3.42
N PHE A 112 7.51 -22.05 -2.82
CA PHE A 112 8.28 -21.09 -2.01
C PHE A 112 8.46 -21.52 -0.55
N ARG A 113 8.12 -22.76 -0.21
CA ARG A 113 8.39 -23.31 1.12
C ARG A 113 9.87 -23.24 1.44
N GLY A 114 10.20 -22.78 2.65
CA GLY A 114 11.58 -22.61 3.11
C GLY A 114 12.32 -21.45 2.47
N ARG A 115 11.68 -20.66 1.60
CA ARG A 115 12.25 -19.42 1.05
C ARG A 115 12.08 -18.26 2.03
N ARG A 116 12.75 -17.15 1.75
CA ARG A 116 12.65 -15.90 2.52
C ARG A 116 11.55 -15.03 1.93
N VAL A 117 10.61 -14.60 2.77
CA VAL A 117 9.56 -13.66 2.36
C VAL A 117 9.81 -12.28 2.94
N VAL A 118 9.50 -11.25 2.16
CA VAL A 118 9.43 -9.87 2.63
C VAL A 118 8.00 -9.33 2.50
N CYS A 119 7.52 -8.74 3.58
CA CYS A 119 6.22 -8.09 3.70
C CYS A 119 6.44 -6.59 3.99
N ASN A 120 5.45 -5.74 3.73
CA ASN A 120 5.61 -4.32 4.05
C ASN A 120 5.45 -4.06 5.55
N SER A 121 4.36 -4.51 6.16
CA SER A 121 4.11 -4.31 7.58
C SER A 121 3.18 -5.39 8.15
N PRO A 122 3.22 -5.64 9.48
CA PRO A 122 2.32 -6.62 10.13
C PRO A 122 0.84 -6.24 10.07
N ASP A 123 0.51 -4.96 9.87
CA ASP A 123 -0.86 -4.45 9.75
C ASP A 123 -1.31 -4.30 8.28
N SER A 124 -0.54 -4.82 7.34
CA SER A 124 -0.87 -4.79 5.92
C SER A 124 -1.84 -5.89 5.53
N GLN A 125 -2.96 -5.52 4.90
CA GLN A 125 -3.90 -6.52 4.40
C GLN A 125 -3.30 -7.32 3.24
N SER A 126 -2.96 -6.64 2.15
CA SER A 126 -2.41 -7.26 0.94
C SER A 126 -0.98 -7.75 1.16
N GLY A 127 -0.13 -6.96 1.80
CA GLY A 127 1.27 -7.31 1.92
C GLY A 127 1.60 -8.26 3.07
N TYR A 128 0.63 -8.68 3.89
CA TYR A 128 0.87 -9.68 4.94
C TYR A 128 -0.33 -10.58 5.26
N ASN A 129 -1.47 -10.04 5.68
CA ASN A 129 -2.57 -10.85 6.23
C ASN A 129 -3.20 -11.80 5.21
N VAL A 130 -3.33 -11.37 3.95
CA VAL A 130 -3.79 -12.26 2.86
C VAL A 130 -2.79 -13.39 2.65
N LEU A 131 -1.49 -13.10 2.64
CA LEU A 131 -0.45 -14.13 2.53
C LEU A 131 -0.50 -15.11 3.71
N LEU A 132 -0.62 -14.62 4.94
CA LEU A 132 -0.76 -15.47 6.13
C LEU A 132 -1.92 -16.45 6.00
N LYS A 133 -3.08 -15.96 5.55
CA LYS A 133 -4.25 -16.80 5.30
C LYS A 133 -3.98 -17.87 4.24
N MET A 134 -3.25 -17.52 3.17
CA MET A 134 -2.91 -18.43 2.08
C MET A 134 -1.88 -19.50 2.47
N VAL A 135 -0.93 -19.18 3.34
CA VAL A 135 0.11 -20.15 3.79
C VAL A 135 -0.34 -21.02 4.96
N ALA A 136 -1.36 -20.60 5.73
CA ALA A 136 -1.89 -21.36 6.87
C ALA A 136 -2.19 -22.85 6.56
N PRO A 137 -2.91 -23.21 5.48
CA PRO A 137 -3.15 -24.62 5.14
C PRO A 137 -1.91 -25.36 4.64
N LEU A 138 -0.82 -24.64 4.36
CA LEU A 138 0.42 -25.20 3.84
C LEU A 138 1.49 -25.37 4.92
N LEU A 139 1.22 -25.03 6.18
CA LEU A 139 2.22 -25.10 7.24
C LEU A 139 2.75 -26.53 7.45
N ARG A 140 4.04 -26.65 7.79
CA ARG A 140 4.66 -27.87 8.31
C ARG A 140 5.38 -27.50 9.60
N ASP A 141 5.03 -28.18 10.69
CA ASP A 141 5.57 -27.90 12.04
C ASP A 141 5.48 -26.41 12.41
N GLY A 142 4.33 -25.80 12.10
CA GLY A 142 4.06 -24.37 12.36
C GLY A 142 4.85 -23.39 11.48
N ARG A 143 5.56 -23.85 10.44
CA ARG A 143 6.41 -23.01 9.58
C ARG A 143 6.11 -23.19 8.09
N PHE A 144 6.32 -22.12 7.33
CA PHE A 144 6.21 -22.12 5.87
C PHE A 144 7.46 -21.52 5.21
N PHE A 145 7.80 -20.27 5.58
CA PHE A 145 9.02 -19.58 5.15
C PHE A 145 10.17 -19.84 6.12
N SER A 146 11.42 -19.74 5.64
CA SER A 146 12.61 -19.79 6.50
C SER A 146 12.86 -18.49 7.25
N ALA A 147 12.46 -17.36 6.67
CA ALA A 147 12.51 -16.04 7.27
C ALA A 147 11.35 -15.17 6.78
N VAL A 148 10.89 -14.27 7.65
CA VAL A 148 9.89 -13.24 7.37
C VAL A 148 10.50 -11.89 7.74
N ALA A 149 10.63 -10.98 6.76
CA ALA A 149 11.12 -9.63 6.96
C ALA A 149 10.01 -8.58 6.75
N PHE A 150 10.14 -7.43 7.40
CA PHE A 150 9.23 -6.29 7.24
C PHE A 150 10.00 -5.07 6.73
N SER A 151 9.62 -4.61 5.54
CA SER A 151 10.34 -3.59 4.77
C SER A 151 9.82 -2.16 4.98
N GLY A 152 8.65 -2.02 5.61
CA GLY A 152 7.94 -0.75 5.80
C GLY A 152 7.05 -0.32 4.63
N SER A 153 7.28 -0.78 3.39
CA SER A 153 6.43 -0.41 2.24
C SER A 153 6.47 -1.43 1.11
N HIS A 154 5.42 -1.50 0.28
CA HIS A 154 5.41 -2.39 -0.89
C HIS A 154 6.59 -2.12 -1.84
N ARG A 155 6.97 -0.86 -2.02
CA ARG A 155 8.16 -0.48 -2.82
C ARG A 155 9.45 -1.00 -2.20
N GLN A 156 9.59 -0.93 -0.87
CA GLN A 156 10.79 -1.42 -0.19
C GLN A 156 10.84 -2.96 -0.21
N SER A 157 9.72 -3.65 -0.09
CA SER A 157 9.65 -5.10 -0.28
C SER A 157 10.18 -5.52 -1.66
N LEU A 158 9.78 -4.81 -2.71
CA LEU A 158 10.29 -5.07 -4.06
C LEU A 158 11.79 -4.78 -4.20
N ARG A 159 12.31 -3.75 -3.50
CA ARG A 159 13.76 -3.47 -3.47
C ARG A 159 14.55 -4.59 -2.80
N GLU A 160 14.02 -5.18 -1.73
CA GLU A 160 14.64 -6.34 -1.08
C GLU A 160 14.71 -7.55 -2.01
N LEU A 161 13.70 -7.74 -2.87
CA LEU A 161 13.79 -8.73 -3.93
C LEU A 161 14.91 -8.39 -4.94
N GLN A 162 15.00 -7.14 -5.39
CA GLN A 162 16.07 -6.67 -6.30
C GLN A 162 17.47 -6.87 -5.71
N GLN A 163 17.62 -6.70 -4.41
CA GLN A 163 18.88 -6.87 -3.67
C GLN A 163 19.19 -8.35 -3.36
N GLY A 164 18.26 -9.27 -3.62
CA GLY A 164 18.42 -10.68 -3.29
C GLY A 164 18.35 -10.98 -1.79
N THR A 165 17.85 -10.06 -0.96
CA THR A 165 17.67 -10.28 0.48
C THR A 165 16.38 -11.03 0.80
N ALA A 166 15.44 -11.09 -0.15
CA ALA A 166 14.24 -11.92 -0.11
C ALA A 166 14.01 -12.64 -1.45
N ASP A 167 13.17 -13.67 -1.43
CA ASP A 167 12.87 -14.52 -2.59
C ASP A 167 11.45 -14.29 -3.14
N ILE A 168 10.53 -13.84 -2.29
CA ILE A 168 9.13 -13.56 -2.60
C ILE A 168 8.63 -12.38 -1.77
N ALA A 169 7.78 -11.54 -2.34
CA ALA A 169 7.12 -10.45 -1.62
C ALA A 169 5.61 -10.47 -1.83
N ALA A 170 4.84 -10.17 -0.78
CA ALA A 170 3.42 -9.85 -0.92
C ALA A 170 3.24 -8.33 -1.08
N ILE A 171 2.58 -7.90 -2.15
CA ILE A 171 2.28 -6.50 -2.45
C ILE A 171 0.85 -6.31 -2.92
N ASP A 172 0.33 -5.09 -2.94
CA ASP A 172 -0.95 -4.81 -3.60
C ASP A 172 -0.80 -4.63 -5.11
N CYS A 173 -1.85 -4.96 -5.86
CA CYS A 173 -1.84 -4.82 -7.31
C CYS A 173 -1.86 -3.38 -7.83
N VAL A 174 -2.26 -2.40 -7.01
CA VAL A 174 -2.30 -0.98 -7.41
C VAL A 174 -0.89 -0.40 -7.42
N THR A 175 -0.10 -0.63 -6.36
CA THR A 175 1.33 -0.30 -6.32
C THR A 175 2.05 -0.94 -7.49
N TRP A 176 1.81 -2.24 -7.75
CA TRP A 176 2.42 -2.91 -8.90
C TRP A 176 2.06 -2.25 -10.23
N ALA A 177 0.78 -1.97 -10.48
CA ALA A 177 0.35 -1.32 -11.71
C ALA A 177 0.95 0.09 -11.89
N LEU A 178 1.02 0.88 -10.81
CA LEU A 178 1.65 2.20 -10.85
C LEU A 178 3.16 2.10 -11.11
N LEU A 179 3.84 1.10 -10.53
CA LEU A 179 5.27 0.87 -10.76
C LEU A 179 5.53 0.47 -12.21
N GLN A 180 4.70 -0.40 -12.79
CA GLN A 180 4.78 -0.76 -14.20
C GLN A 180 4.52 0.44 -15.12
N ARG A 181 3.58 1.32 -14.74
CA ARG A 181 3.26 2.53 -15.52
C ARG A 181 4.38 3.57 -15.51
N HIS A 182 4.95 3.86 -14.35
CA HIS A 182 5.88 5.00 -14.18
C HIS A 182 7.35 4.60 -14.15
N GLN A 183 7.67 3.33 -13.94
CA GLN A 183 9.04 2.82 -13.80
C GLN A 183 9.24 1.47 -14.53
N PRO A 184 8.72 1.26 -15.77
CA PRO A 184 8.68 -0.06 -16.41
C PRO A 184 10.05 -0.73 -16.54
N GLU A 185 11.07 0.04 -16.90
CA GLU A 185 12.45 -0.45 -17.07
C GLU A 185 13.03 -1.05 -15.78
N ARG A 186 12.67 -0.48 -14.62
CA ARG A 186 13.14 -0.94 -13.31
C ARG A 186 12.58 -2.32 -12.93
N TRP A 187 11.43 -2.67 -13.49
CA TRP A 187 10.65 -3.84 -13.10
C TRP A 187 10.62 -4.91 -14.18
N ARG A 188 11.45 -4.77 -15.23
CA ARG A 188 11.77 -5.87 -16.15
C ARG A 188 12.38 -7.04 -15.37
N GLY A 189 11.98 -8.26 -15.70
CA GLY A 189 12.43 -9.47 -14.99
C GLY A 189 11.70 -9.77 -13.67
N TRP A 190 10.58 -9.09 -13.40
CA TRP A 190 9.71 -9.29 -12.24
C TRP A 190 8.27 -9.52 -12.68
N ARG A 191 7.53 -10.34 -11.93
CA ARG A 191 6.09 -10.58 -12.16
C ARG A 191 5.33 -10.79 -10.86
#